data_AF-A0A165ESR4-F1
#
_entry.id   AF-A0A165ESR4-F1
#
_cell.length_a   1.000
_cell.length_b   1.000
_cell.length_c   1.000
_cell.angle_alpha   90.00
_cell.angle_beta   90.00
_cell.angle_gamma   90.00
#
_symmetry.space_group_name_H-M   'P 1'
#
loop_
_entity.id
_entity.type
_entity.pdbx_description
1 polymer ?
#
loop_
_entity_poly.entity_id
_entity_poly.type
_entity_poly.pdbx_seq_one_letter_code
_entity_poly.pdbx_strand_id
1 'polypeptide(L)'
;MARLGADVVKDSLHKTRSDTMSEDVQRVKNNIVRWHDWQPMISASAASIKTNRGLNHDGMAQLILPQNEDWNDPIVKRKYRPDGRTQGGASIPAKELPKLCFPLDDPQEKNGPGLLQNEVAMTTGRGLLVGPSIAADRSRRASSRVLAAKHNITQVTAPFMAYSMCLTRFGISHEVVFGPYGDHGFNYVVLYNTILKTIDQISNMGEHGEGLELMQEVQDAWNRAIFSDVVYDLSDDEDSDREEDVDAVKARYATFIADKRARVEQELAS
;
A
#
# COMPACT_ATOMS: atom_id res chain seq x y z
N MET A 1 38.75 -1.89 -0.78
CA MET A 1 37.97 -0.75 -0.27
C MET A 1 36.56 -0.63 -0.87
N ALA A 2 36.31 -0.93 -2.15
CA ALA A 2 34.97 -0.79 -2.75
C ALA A 2 33.85 -1.68 -2.14
N ARG A 3 34.17 -2.89 -1.65
CA ARG A 3 33.18 -3.80 -1.02
C ARG A 3 32.63 -3.27 0.31
N LEU A 4 33.47 -2.62 1.13
CA LEU A 4 33.04 -2.00 2.40
C LEU A 4 32.02 -0.87 2.19
N GLY A 5 32.14 -0.10 1.10
CA GLY A 5 31.18 0.96 0.79
C GLY A 5 29.81 0.43 0.38
N ALA A 6 29.78 -0.65 -0.41
CA ALA A 6 28.53 -1.27 -0.87
C ALA A 6 27.74 -1.89 0.30
N ASP A 7 28.42 -2.55 1.23
CA ASP A 7 27.78 -3.16 2.40
C ASP A 7 27.20 -2.09 3.35
N VAL A 8 27.93 -0.98 3.57
CA VAL A 8 27.43 0.14 4.39
C VAL A 8 26.19 0.80 3.78
N VAL A 9 26.18 1.02 2.46
CA VAL A 9 25.00 1.57 1.76
C VAL A 9 23.82 0.62 1.85
N LYS A 10 24.06 -0.69 1.63
CA LYS A 10 23.03 -1.72 1.75
C LYS A 10 22.42 -1.74 3.15
N ASP A 11 23.24 -1.73 4.19
CA ASP A 11 22.78 -1.74 5.59
C ASP A 11 21.98 -0.47 5.93
N SER A 12 22.44 0.70 5.46
CA SER A 12 21.74 1.97 5.63
C SER A 12 20.36 1.96 4.95
N LEU A 13 20.26 1.41 3.74
CA LEU A 13 18.98 1.27 3.02
C LEU A 13 18.03 0.29 3.72
N HIS A 14 18.54 -0.87 4.18
CA HIS A 14 17.73 -1.83 4.93
C HIS A 14 17.20 -1.23 6.23
N LYS A 15 18.07 -0.51 6.97
CA LYS A 15 17.68 0.17 8.20
C LYS A 15 16.62 1.24 7.94
N THR A 16 16.85 2.13 6.98
CA THR A 16 15.90 3.20 6.63
C THR A 16 14.56 2.60 6.23
N ARG A 17 14.55 1.58 5.38
CA ARG A 17 13.32 0.87 4.99
C ARG A 17 12.60 0.29 6.21
N SER A 18 13.32 -0.38 7.10
CA SER A 18 12.74 -0.99 8.30
C SER A 18 12.14 0.05 9.23
N ASP A 19 12.85 1.15 9.45
CA ASP A 19 12.44 2.23 10.34
C ASP A 19 11.18 2.93 9.79
N THR A 20 11.17 3.30 8.49
CA THR A 20 9.99 3.88 7.82
C THR A 20 8.78 2.94 7.84
N MET A 21 8.99 1.66 7.53
CA MET A 21 7.91 0.67 7.58
C MET A 21 7.31 0.54 8.99
N SER A 22 8.16 0.56 10.03
CA SER A 22 7.70 0.53 11.42
C SER A 22 6.86 1.76 11.77
N GLU A 23 7.28 2.94 11.35
CA GLU A 23 6.53 4.19 11.53
C GLU A 23 5.17 4.14 10.84
N ASP A 24 5.12 3.69 9.59
CA ASP A 24 3.88 3.55 8.82
C ASP A 24 2.93 2.54 9.48
N VAL A 25 3.45 1.39 9.91
CA VAL A 25 2.68 0.38 10.65
C VAL A 25 2.06 0.97 11.92
N GLN A 26 2.83 1.70 12.73
CA GLN A 26 2.29 2.36 13.93
C GLN A 26 1.28 3.44 13.60
N ARG A 27 1.55 4.24 12.55
CA ARG A 27 0.67 5.31 12.10
C ARG A 27 -0.70 4.76 11.72
N VAL A 28 -0.74 3.72 10.88
CA VAL A 28 -1.99 3.09 10.45
C VAL A 28 -2.68 2.41 11.64
N LYS A 29 -1.95 1.61 12.41
CA LYS A 29 -2.49 0.90 13.58
C LYS A 29 -3.24 1.83 14.54
N ASN A 30 -2.67 2.98 14.84
CA ASN A 30 -3.20 3.92 15.84
C ASN A 30 -4.34 4.81 15.33
N ASN A 31 -4.50 4.95 14.01
CA ASN A 31 -5.45 5.90 13.43
C ASN A 31 -6.59 5.24 12.65
N ILE A 32 -6.43 4.00 12.16
CA ILE A 32 -7.44 3.33 11.32
C ILE A 32 -8.81 3.16 12.00
N VAL A 33 -8.84 3.10 13.34
CA VAL A 33 -10.09 3.08 14.12
C VAL A 33 -10.84 4.41 14.05
N ARG A 34 -10.12 5.53 13.86
CA ARG A 34 -10.68 6.89 13.78
C ARG A 34 -11.01 7.32 12.35
N TRP A 35 -10.47 6.63 11.36
CA TRP A 35 -10.66 6.93 9.94
C TRP A 35 -11.94 6.33 9.36
N HIS A 36 -12.61 5.44 10.10
CA HIS A 36 -13.80 4.75 9.62
C HIS A 36 -14.76 4.45 10.77
N ASP A 37 -16.07 4.51 10.48
CA ASP A 37 -17.14 4.27 11.45
C ASP A 37 -17.43 2.78 11.59
N TRP A 38 -16.58 2.10 12.36
CA TRP A 38 -16.67 0.66 12.59
C TRP A 38 -17.98 0.24 13.26
N GLN A 39 -18.54 -0.89 12.82
CA GLN A 39 -19.69 -1.53 13.44
C GLN A 39 -19.34 -2.96 13.89
N PRO A 40 -19.40 -3.27 15.21
CA PRO A 40 -19.73 -2.38 16.33
C PRO A 40 -18.69 -1.26 16.56
N MET A 41 -19.08 -0.15 17.18
CA MET A 41 -18.15 0.98 17.41
C MET A 41 -16.96 0.58 18.30
N ILE A 42 -15.74 0.92 17.86
CA ILE A 42 -14.52 0.81 18.68
C ILE A 42 -14.19 2.19 19.26
N SER A 43 -14.02 2.27 20.58
CA SER A 43 -13.66 3.54 21.22
C SER A 43 -12.28 4.03 20.76
N ALA A 44 -12.13 5.36 20.64
CA ALA A 44 -10.84 5.96 20.29
C ALA A 44 -9.74 5.69 21.34
N SER A 45 -10.11 5.39 22.59
CA SER A 45 -9.19 4.95 23.64
C SER A 45 -8.63 3.53 23.42
N ALA A 46 -9.33 2.70 22.66
CA ALA A 46 -8.88 1.36 22.24
C ALA A 46 -8.17 1.38 20.87
N ALA A 47 -7.93 2.55 20.27
CA ALA A 47 -7.37 2.67 18.93
C ALA A 47 -5.91 2.19 18.79
N SER A 48 -5.18 1.93 19.88
CA SER A 48 -3.85 1.29 19.84
C SER A 48 -3.90 -0.21 20.17
N ILE A 49 -5.05 -0.71 20.63
CA ILE A 49 -5.26 -2.09 21.05
C ILE A 49 -5.90 -2.87 19.91
N LYS A 50 -5.33 -4.03 19.58
CA LYS A 50 -5.78 -4.89 18.46
C LYS A 50 -6.60 -6.11 18.89
N THR A 51 -6.82 -6.31 20.19
CA THR A 51 -7.52 -7.49 20.73
C THR A 51 -8.95 -7.62 20.20
N ASN A 52 -9.64 -6.49 19.99
CA ASN A 52 -11.02 -6.44 19.50
C ASN A 52 -11.09 -6.12 18.00
N ARG A 53 -10.09 -6.54 17.21
CA ARG A 53 -10.03 -6.34 15.75
C ARG A 53 -10.05 -7.67 15.00
N GLY A 54 -10.05 -7.59 13.67
CA GLY A 54 -10.07 -8.75 12.78
C GLY A 54 -11.28 -9.62 13.04
N LEU A 55 -11.08 -10.93 13.20
CA LEU A 55 -12.18 -11.89 13.41
C LEU A 55 -12.95 -11.68 14.73
N ASN A 56 -12.44 -10.87 15.65
CA ASN A 56 -13.14 -10.52 16.90
C ASN A 56 -14.15 -9.38 16.73
N HIS A 57 -14.24 -8.79 15.53
CA HIS A 57 -15.10 -7.65 15.24
C HIS A 57 -15.78 -7.84 13.89
N ASP A 58 -17.11 -7.81 13.86
CA ASP A 58 -17.90 -8.21 12.68
C ASP A 58 -17.57 -7.39 11.41
N GLY A 59 -17.51 -6.06 11.49
CA GLY A 59 -17.15 -5.22 10.34
C GLY A 59 -15.72 -5.46 9.80
N MET A 60 -14.74 -5.61 10.68
CA MET A 60 -13.35 -5.89 10.28
C MET A 60 -13.18 -7.32 9.77
N ALA A 61 -13.88 -8.28 10.37
CA ALA A 61 -13.87 -9.68 9.96
C ALA A 61 -14.34 -9.81 8.51
N GLN A 62 -15.45 -9.17 8.14
CA GLN A 62 -15.94 -9.16 6.77
C GLN A 62 -14.87 -8.67 5.78
N LEU A 63 -14.11 -7.63 6.11
CA LEU A 63 -13.10 -7.06 5.22
C LEU A 63 -11.86 -7.95 5.02
N ILE A 64 -11.42 -8.67 6.05
CA ILE A 64 -10.19 -9.47 5.96
C ILE A 64 -10.38 -10.84 5.32
N LEU A 65 -11.62 -11.30 5.20
CA LEU A 65 -11.94 -12.59 4.60
C LEU A 65 -11.77 -12.57 3.09
N PRO A 66 -11.48 -13.74 2.48
CA PRO A 66 -11.57 -13.91 1.04
C PRO A 66 -12.93 -13.50 0.50
N GLN A 67 -12.94 -13.05 -0.76
CA GLN A 67 -14.13 -12.52 -1.41
C GLN A 67 -15.31 -13.51 -1.45
N ASN A 68 -15.04 -14.80 -1.58
CA ASN A 68 -16.04 -15.88 -1.66
C ASN A 68 -16.62 -16.28 -0.29
N GLU A 69 -16.15 -15.71 0.82
CA GLU A 69 -16.60 -16.06 2.16
C GLU A 69 -17.41 -14.95 2.80
N ASP A 70 -18.60 -15.27 3.29
CA ASP A 70 -19.46 -14.33 4.00
C ASP A 70 -19.30 -14.50 5.51
N TRP A 71 -18.88 -13.45 6.22
CA TRP A 71 -18.78 -13.50 7.68
C TRP A 71 -20.14 -13.76 8.32
N ASN A 72 -21.25 -13.39 7.70
CA ASN A 72 -22.58 -13.63 8.28
C ASN A 72 -23.00 -15.11 8.20
N ASP A 73 -22.31 -15.94 7.41
CA ASP A 73 -22.54 -17.38 7.37
C ASP A 73 -22.01 -18.05 8.67
N PRO A 74 -22.88 -18.72 9.46
CA PRO A 74 -22.46 -19.44 10.66
C PRO A 74 -21.38 -20.51 10.41
N ILE A 75 -21.35 -21.10 9.21
CA ILE A 75 -20.33 -22.09 8.82
C ILE A 75 -18.97 -21.41 8.70
N VAL A 76 -18.92 -20.24 8.03
CA VAL A 76 -17.71 -19.42 7.91
C VAL A 76 -17.28 -18.91 9.30
N LYS A 77 -18.18 -18.40 10.13
CA LYS A 77 -17.83 -17.99 11.51
C LYS A 77 -17.21 -19.15 12.29
N ARG A 78 -17.80 -20.35 12.22
CA ARG A 78 -17.27 -21.53 12.92
C ARG A 78 -15.95 -22.02 12.34
N LYS A 79 -15.73 -21.89 11.03
CA LYS A 79 -14.45 -22.22 10.37
C LYS A 79 -13.29 -21.42 10.96
N TYR A 80 -13.49 -20.13 11.22
CA TYR A 80 -12.43 -19.23 11.71
C TYR A 80 -12.43 -19.01 13.23
N ARG A 81 -13.60 -19.12 13.87
CA ARG A 81 -13.82 -19.03 15.33
C ARG A 81 -14.64 -20.24 15.83
N PRO A 82 -14.02 -21.42 15.96
CA PRO A 82 -14.74 -22.66 16.31
C PRO A 82 -15.44 -22.60 17.68
N ASP A 83 -14.84 -21.91 18.65
CA ASP A 83 -15.36 -21.74 20.02
C ASP A 83 -16.20 -20.45 20.20
N GLY A 84 -16.37 -19.67 19.12
CA GLY A 84 -17.04 -18.37 19.14
C GLY A 84 -16.36 -17.30 19.99
N ARG A 85 -15.16 -17.53 20.53
CA ARG A 85 -14.49 -16.64 21.51
C ARG A 85 -13.02 -16.38 21.22
N THR A 86 -12.31 -17.35 20.66
CA THR A 86 -10.89 -17.31 20.39
C THR A 86 -10.63 -17.66 18.94
N GLN A 87 -9.64 -17.01 18.32
CA GLN A 87 -9.15 -17.47 17.03
C GLN A 87 -8.38 -18.77 17.24
N GLY A 88 -8.87 -19.84 16.63
CA GLY A 88 -8.27 -21.17 16.68
C GLY A 88 -8.73 -22.07 15.53
N GLY A 89 -9.42 -21.48 14.54
CA GLY A 89 -9.90 -22.16 13.36
C GLY A 89 -8.88 -22.11 12.21
N ALA A 90 -9.39 -22.12 10.98
CA ALA A 90 -8.56 -22.03 9.78
C ALA A 90 -7.79 -20.69 9.70
N SER A 91 -6.62 -20.70 9.07
CA SER A 91 -5.93 -19.47 8.68
C SER A 91 -6.55 -18.89 7.41
N ILE A 92 -6.62 -17.56 7.31
CA ILE A 92 -7.07 -16.87 6.10
C ILE A 92 -5.96 -16.96 5.04
N PRO A 93 -6.22 -17.51 3.84
CA PRO A 93 -5.21 -17.63 2.79
C PRO A 93 -4.70 -16.26 2.34
N ALA A 94 -3.37 -16.06 2.35
CA ALA A 94 -2.76 -14.81 1.88
C ALA A 94 -2.74 -14.66 0.34
N LYS A 95 -3.01 -15.76 -0.40
CA LYS A 95 -3.04 -15.79 -1.87
C LYS A 95 -4.41 -15.41 -2.45
N GLU A 96 -5.44 -15.34 -1.61
CA GLU A 96 -6.76 -14.92 -2.03
C GLU A 96 -6.93 -13.44 -1.70
N LEU A 97 -7.51 -12.67 -2.63
CA LEU A 97 -7.75 -11.26 -2.38
C LEU A 97 -8.84 -11.11 -1.30
N PRO A 98 -8.55 -10.36 -0.23
CA PRO A 98 -9.56 -10.07 0.79
C PRO A 98 -10.65 -9.16 0.22
N LYS A 99 -11.84 -9.16 0.83
CA LYS A 99 -12.93 -8.22 0.51
C LYS A 99 -12.49 -6.75 0.62
N LEU A 100 -11.50 -6.48 1.46
CA LEU A 100 -10.81 -5.18 1.54
C LEU A 100 -10.24 -4.68 0.20
N CYS A 101 -9.97 -5.56 -0.77
CA CYS A 101 -9.53 -5.14 -2.09
C CYS A 101 -10.68 -4.64 -2.98
N PHE A 102 -11.91 -4.57 -2.49
CA PHE A 102 -13.10 -4.20 -3.27
C PHE A 102 -13.97 -3.19 -2.51
N PRO A 103 -14.85 -2.45 -3.20
CA PRO A 103 -15.81 -1.55 -2.56
C PRO A 103 -16.79 -2.34 -1.68
N LEU A 104 -17.30 -1.71 -0.63
CA LEU A 104 -18.19 -2.34 0.35
C LEU A 104 -19.64 -2.51 -0.14
N ASP A 105 -20.03 -1.84 -1.23
CA ASP A 105 -21.43 -1.61 -1.58
C ASP A 105 -21.95 -2.40 -2.79
N ASP A 106 -21.17 -3.31 -3.39
CA ASP A 106 -21.67 -4.10 -4.52
C ASP A 106 -21.82 -5.61 -4.24
N PRO A 107 -23.00 -6.05 -3.76
CA PRO A 107 -23.35 -7.46 -3.64
C PRO A 107 -23.71 -8.13 -4.99
N GLN A 108 -23.85 -7.38 -6.09
CA GLN A 108 -24.21 -7.89 -7.42
C GLN A 108 -23.00 -8.04 -8.35
N GLU A 109 -21.99 -7.19 -8.20
CA GLU A 109 -20.72 -7.30 -8.90
C GLU A 109 -19.79 -8.27 -8.17
N LYS A 110 -20.09 -9.56 -8.33
CA LYS A 110 -19.10 -10.61 -8.09
C LYS A 110 -17.96 -10.43 -9.11
N ASN A 111 -17.00 -9.56 -8.77
CA ASN A 111 -15.74 -9.28 -9.46
C ASN A 111 -15.72 -8.11 -10.50
N GLY A 112 -16.55 -7.05 -10.37
CA GLY A 112 -16.58 -5.84 -11.24
C GLY A 112 -15.93 -4.57 -10.62
N PRO A 113 -15.81 -3.44 -11.35
CA PRO A 113 -14.59 -2.64 -11.64
C PRO A 113 -13.93 -1.87 -10.47
N GLY A 114 -14.24 -2.19 -9.22
CA GLY A 114 -13.75 -1.48 -8.04
C GLY A 114 -12.46 -2.02 -7.41
N LEU A 115 -11.64 -2.80 -8.14
CA LEU A 115 -10.41 -3.37 -7.57
C LEU A 115 -9.55 -2.26 -6.96
N LEU A 116 -9.17 -2.46 -5.70
CA LEU A 116 -8.42 -1.55 -4.82
C LEU A 116 -9.13 -0.25 -4.43
N GLN A 117 -10.42 -0.08 -4.75
CA GLN A 117 -11.19 1.14 -4.44
C GLN A 117 -11.94 1.04 -3.10
N ASN A 118 -11.44 0.25 -2.15
CA ASN A 118 -12.01 0.24 -0.81
C ASN A 118 -11.68 1.54 -0.06
N GLU A 119 -12.70 2.19 0.50
CA GLU A 119 -12.56 3.49 1.15
C GLU A 119 -11.58 3.47 2.34
N VAL A 120 -11.57 2.39 3.14
CA VAL A 120 -10.68 2.27 4.30
C VAL A 120 -9.22 2.23 3.85
N ALA A 121 -8.94 1.55 2.74
CA ALA A 121 -7.60 1.44 2.19
C ALA A 121 -7.13 2.72 1.50
N MET A 122 -8.01 3.40 0.74
CA MET A 122 -7.72 4.71 0.16
C MET A 122 -7.46 5.75 1.27
N THR A 123 -8.23 5.73 2.36
CA THR A 123 -8.03 6.61 3.52
C THR A 123 -6.70 6.30 4.23
N THR A 124 -6.29 5.03 4.25
CA THR A 124 -4.96 4.64 4.73
C THR A 124 -3.85 5.24 3.86
N GLY A 125 -3.96 5.13 2.53
CA GLY A 125 -3.03 5.78 1.60
C GLY A 125 -2.93 7.29 1.81
N ARG A 126 -4.08 7.94 2.00
CA ARG A 126 -4.16 9.37 2.36
C ARG A 126 -3.46 9.66 3.68
N GLY A 127 -3.65 8.82 4.71
CA GLY A 127 -2.99 8.95 6.00
C GLY A 127 -1.45 8.81 5.94
N LEU A 128 -0.94 8.06 4.97
CA LEU A 128 0.50 7.90 4.74
C LEU A 128 1.11 9.14 4.07
N LEU A 129 0.48 9.67 3.01
CA LEU A 129 1.03 10.77 2.20
C LEU A 129 0.66 12.17 2.70
N VAL A 130 -0.53 12.32 3.28
CA VAL A 130 -1.09 13.62 3.70
C VAL A 130 -1.14 13.74 5.23
N GLY A 131 -1.12 12.61 5.93
CA GLY A 131 -1.06 12.55 7.38
C GLY A 131 -2.40 12.24 8.06
N PRO A 132 -2.37 11.77 9.32
CA PRO A 132 -3.51 11.14 9.97
C PRO A 132 -4.69 12.08 10.25
N SER A 133 -4.42 13.35 10.58
CA SER A 133 -5.46 14.33 10.90
C SER A 133 -6.26 14.76 9.68
N ILE A 134 -5.63 14.81 8.51
CA ILE A 134 -6.27 15.17 7.24
C ILE A 134 -7.01 13.96 6.64
N ALA A 135 -6.52 12.75 6.89
CA ALA A 135 -7.23 11.53 6.55
C ALA A 135 -8.53 11.35 7.36
N ALA A 136 -8.55 11.77 8.63
CA ALA A 136 -9.73 11.68 9.49
C ALA A 136 -10.82 12.73 9.20
N ASP A 137 -10.45 13.86 8.59
CA ASP A 137 -11.35 14.99 8.37
C ASP A 137 -11.06 15.64 7.02
N ARG A 138 -11.87 15.27 6.02
CA ARG A 138 -11.75 15.76 4.64
C ARG A 138 -12.08 17.25 4.49
N SER A 139 -12.64 17.91 5.52
CA SER A 139 -12.86 19.36 5.49
C SER A 139 -11.56 20.17 5.69
N ARG A 140 -10.51 19.53 6.22
CA ARG A 140 -9.23 20.18 6.47
C ARG A 140 -8.37 20.12 5.22
N ARG A 141 -7.80 21.27 4.83
CA ARG A 141 -6.77 21.32 3.79
C ARG A 141 -5.43 20.80 4.32
N ALA A 142 -4.71 20.10 3.47
CA ALA A 142 -3.34 19.69 3.77
C ALA A 142 -2.38 20.88 3.72
N SER A 143 -1.42 20.92 4.65
CA SER A 143 -0.33 21.89 4.62
C SER A 143 0.74 21.51 3.59
N SER A 144 1.52 22.46 3.09
CA SER A 144 2.70 22.19 2.23
C SER A 144 3.78 21.28 2.87
N ARG A 145 3.72 21.09 4.19
CA ARG A 145 4.64 20.20 4.95
C ARG A 145 4.28 18.72 4.90
N VAL A 146 3.15 18.35 4.30
CA VAL A 146 2.78 16.93 4.17
C VAL A 146 3.72 16.23 3.19
N LEU A 147 3.87 14.91 3.33
CA LEU A 147 4.83 14.14 2.54
C LEU A 147 4.59 14.28 1.03
N ALA A 148 3.31 14.31 0.63
CA ALA A 148 2.92 14.53 -0.76
C ALA A 148 3.45 15.86 -1.32
N ALA A 149 3.21 16.97 -0.62
CA ALA A 149 3.65 18.30 -1.05
C ALA A 149 5.18 18.44 -0.96
N LYS A 150 5.79 17.98 0.15
CA LYS A 150 7.25 18.04 0.37
C LYS A 150 8.07 17.34 -0.72
N HIS A 151 7.53 16.27 -1.29
CA HIS A 151 8.21 15.46 -2.30
C HIS A 151 7.56 15.55 -3.69
N ASN A 152 6.67 16.53 -3.91
CA ASN A 152 5.95 16.72 -5.17
C ASN A 152 5.29 15.43 -5.71
N ILE A 153 4.75 14.62 -4.80
CA ILE A 153 4.01 13.40 -5.15
C ILE A 153 2.60 13.81 -5.56
N THR A 154 2.30 13.67 -6.84
CA THR A 154 1.01 14.02 -7.45
C THR A 154 0.21 12.81 -7.93
N GLN A 155 0.84 11.63 -7.96
CA GLN A 155 0.24 10.39 -8.42
C GLN A 155 0.68 9.20 -7.57
N VAL A 156 -0.24 8.28 -7.31
CA VAL A 156 0.08 6.99 -6.67
C VAL A 156 0.57 5.97 -7.70
N THR A 157 1.26 4.94 -7.24
CA THR A 157 1.69 3.80 -8.06
C THR A 157 1.01 2.51 -7.62
N ALA A 158 0.95 1.51 -8.49
CA ALA A 158 0.46 0.17 -8.13
C ALA A 158 1.15 -0.43 -6.88
N PRO A 159 2.49 -0.36 -6.74
CA PRO A 159 3.19 -0.66 -5.49
C PRO A 159 2.65 0.05 -4.26
N PHE A 160 2.38 1.36 -4.34
CA PHE A 160 1.86 2.13 -3.22
C PHE A 160 0.44 1.69 -2.84
N MET A 161 -0.42 1.43 -3.82
CA MET A 161 -1.78 0.92 -3.58
C MET A 161 -1.75 -0.46 -2.91
N ALA A 162 -0.91 -1.38 -3.41
CA ALA A 162 -0.73 -2.70 -2.82
C ALA A 162 -0.16 -2.63 -1.39
N TYR A 163 0.80 -1.74 -1.15
CA TYR A 163 1.36 -1.52 0.19
C TYR A 163 0.32 -0.98 1.17
N SER A 164 -0.47 0.01 0.73
CA SER A 164 -1.57 0.59 1.51
C SER A 164 -2.61 -0.48 1.89
N MET A 165 -2.94 -1.39 0.98
CA MET A 165 -3.82 -2.54 1.28
C MET A 165 -3.24 -3.46 2.36
N CYS A 166 -1.95 -3.81 2.26
CA CYS A 166 -1.27 -4.63 3.25
C CYS A 166 -1.28 -3.97 4.64
N LEU A 167 -0.99 -2.68 4.71
CA LEU A 167 -1.04 -1.91 5.96
C LEU A 167 -2.46 -1.81 6.52
N THR A 168 -3.45 -1.63 5.65
CA THR A 168 -4.87 -1.55 6.04
C THR A 168 -5.31 -2.89 6.62
N ARG A 169 -5.06 -4.00 5.91
CA ARG A 169 -5.36 -5.35 6.37
C ARG A 169 -4.69 -5.64 7.71
N PHE A 170 -3.42 -5.25 7.87
CA PHE A 170 -2.74 -5.35 9.15
C PHE A 170 -3.43 -4.48 10.21
N GLY A 171 -3.72 -3.21 9.92
CA GLY A 171 -4.34 -2.27 10.86
C GLY A 171 -5.68 -2.75 11.42
N ILE A 172 -6.50 -3.39 10.59
CA ILE A 172 -7.81 -3.94 10.98
C ILE A 172 -7.75 -5.40 11.46
N SER A 173 -6.61 -6.07 11.37
CA SER A 173 -6.44 -7.41 11.93
C SER A 173 -6.14 -7.35 13.43
N HIS A 174 -6.08 -8.51 14.08
CA HIS A 174 -5.63 -8.67 15.46
C HIS A 174 -4.11 -8.99 15.55
N GLU A 175 -3.44 -9.13 14.40
CA GLU A 175 -2.05 -9.59 14.33
C GLU A 175 -1.10 -8.58 14.99
N VAL A 176 -0.03 -9.05 15.63
CA VAL A 176 0.88 -8.15 16.37
C VAL A 176 2.17 -7.83 15.63
N VAL A 177 2.56 -8.66 14.66
CA VAL A 177 3.79 -8.50 13.87
C VAL A 177 3.46 -8.29 12.40
N PHE A 178 3.99 -7.22 11.81
CA PHE A 178 3.97 -7.01 10.36
C PHE A 178 5.29 -7.55 9.77
N GLY A 179 5.29 -8.83 9.39
CA GLY A 179 6.50 -9.57 8.99
C GLY A 179 6.38 -10.29 7.65
N PRO A 180 7.48 -10.50 6.91
CA PRO A 180 7.45 -11.02 5.55
C PRO A 180 7.17 -12.52 5.44
N TYR A 181 7.24 -13.25 6.56
CA TYR A 181 7.16 -14.71 6.57
C TYR A 181 5.78 -15.25 6.94
N GLY A 182 4.90 -14.43 7.53
CA GLY A 182 3.58 -14.86 7.97
C GLY A 182 3.58 -15.75 9.22
N ASP A 183 4.72 -15.89 9.92
CA ASP A 183 4.86 -16.72 11.13
C ASP A 183 3.90 -16.35 12.27
N HIS A 184 3.33 -15.15 12.22
CA HIS A 184 2.42 -14.60 13.22
C HIS A 184 1.04 -14.24 12.64
N GLY A 185 0.64 -14.94 11.57
CA GLY A 185 -0.66 -14.78 10.94
C GLY A 185 -0.52 -14.60 9.44
N PHE A 186 -0.76 -13.40 8.96
CA PHE A 186 -0.80 -13.14 7.53
C PHE A 186 0.55 -12.75 6.95
N ASN A 187 0.80 -13.27 5.75
CA ASN A 187 1.99 -12.95 4.98
C ASN A 187 1.72 -11.75 4.05
N TYR A 188 2.21 -10.56 4.44
CA TYR A 188 2.01 -9.36 3.64
C TYR A 188 2.76 -9.38 2.31
N VAL A 189 3.89 -10.08 2.20
CA VAL A 189 4.66 -10.19 0.96
C VAL A 189 3.86 -10.98 -0.07
N VAL A 190 3.20 -12.06 0.37
CA VAL A 190 2.33 -12.87 -0.49
C VAL A 190 1.15 -12.04 -0.99
N LEU A 191 0.42 -11.31 -0.11
CA LEU A 191 -0.68 -10.48 -0.60
C LEU A 191 -0.18 -9.35 -1.50
N TYR A 192 0.88 -8.65 -1.12
CA TYR A 192 1.45 -7.57 -1.91
C TYR A 192 1.76 -8.03 -3.34
N ASN A 193 2.45 -9.17 -3.47
CA ASN A 193 2.74 -9.75 -4.79
C ASN A 193 1.49 -10.27 -5.50
N THR A 194 0.51 -10.78 -4.76
CA THR A 194 -0.78 -11.21 -5.33
C THR A 194 -1.52 -10.02 -5.93
N ILE A 195 -1.62 -8.90 -5.21
CA ILE A 195 -2.24 -7.66 -5.70
C ILE A 195 -1.51 -7.17 -6.95
N LEU A 196 -0.18 -7.05 -6.92
CA LEU A 196 0.58 -6.58 -8.07
C LEU A 196 0.39 -7.48 -9.30
N LYS A 197 0.40 -8.81 -9.08
CA LYS A 197 0.14 -9.77 -10.15
C LYS A 197 -1.29 -9.62 -10.70
N THR A 198 -2.27 -9.39 -9.84
CA THR A 198 -3.66 -9.16 -10.29
C THR A 198 -3.79 -7.87 -11.09
N ILE A 199 -3.15 -6.77 -10.67
CA ILE A 199 -3.10 -5.51 -11.44
C ILE A 199 -2.49 -5.77 -12.81
N ASP A 200 -1.32 -6.41 -12.87
CA ASP A 200 -0.64 -6.72 -14.14
C ASP A 200 -1.50 -7.60 -15.05
N GLN A 201 -2.14 -8.64 -14.50
CA GLN A 201 -3.04 -9.49 -15.25
C GLN A 201 -4.22 -8.72 -15.83
N ILE A 202 -4.85 -7.84 -15.06
CA ILE A 202 -5.99 -7.03 -15.51
C ILE A 202 -5.55 -5.98 -16.54
N SER A 203 -4.42 -5.29 -16.32
CA SER A 203 -3.88 -4.32 -17.28
C SER A 203 -3.65 -4.93 -18.68
N ASN A 204 -3.36 -6.23 -18.74
CA ASN A 204 -3.14 -6.96 -19.99
C ASN A 204 -4.42 -7.64 -20.53
N MET A 205 -5.61 -7.38 -19.95
CA MET A 205 -6.89 -7.86 -20.46
C MET A 205 -7.49 -6.91 -21.50
N GLY A 206 -8.23 -7.49 -22.45
CA GLY A 206 -8.87 -6.76 -23.55
C GLY A 206 -7.98 -6.69 -24.79
N GLU A 207 -8.61 -6.67 -25.97
CA GLU A 207 -7.90 -6.58 -27.25
C GLU A 207 -7.47 -5.14 -27.59
N HIS A 208 -8.11 -4.15 -26.96
CA HIS A 208 -7.93 -2.74 -27.26
C HIS A 208 -7.39 -1.93 -26.08
N GLY A 209 -6.95 -2.58 -24.99
CA GLY A 209 -6.37 -1.94 -23.82
C GLY A 209 -7.39 -1.55 -22.75
N GLU A 210 -8.60 -2.10 -22.79
CA GLU A 210 -9.68 -1.84 -21.83
C GLU A 210 -9.24 -2.12 -20.38
N GLY A 211 -8.43 -3.16 -20.17
CA GLY A 211 -7.87 -3.48 -18.86
C GLY A 211 -6.91 -2.43 -18.33
N LEU A 212 -6.14 -1.78 -19.20
CA LEU A 212 -5.24 -0.68 -18.84
C LEU A 212 -6.05 0.58 -18.48
N GLU A 213 -7.08 0.89 -19.27
CA GLU A 213 -8.01 2.00 -18.99
C GLU A 213 -8.67 1.82 -17.62
N LEU A 214 -9.13 0.61 -17.31
CA LEU A 214 -9.70 0.29 -16.00
C LEU A 214 -8.69 0.53 -14.86
N MET A 215 -7.43 0.13 -15.03
CA MET A 215 -6.40 0.39 -14.00
C MET A 215 -6.03 1.87 -13.88
N GLN A 216 -6.16 2.65 -14.96
CA GLN A 216 -6.04 4.11 -14.90
C GLN A 216 -7.18 4.72 -14.10
N GLU A 217 -8.43 4.25 -14.27
CA GLU A 217 -9.57 4.71 -13.47
C GLU A 217 -9.39 4.42 -11.96
N VAL A 218 -8.83 3.25 -11.63
CA VAL A 218 -8.44 2.90 -10.26
C VAL A 218 -7.39 3.88 -9.73
N GLN A 219 -6.32 4.13 -10.49
CA GLN A 219 -5.27 5.07 -10.09
C GLN A 219 -5.84 6.48 -9.90
N ASP A 220 -6.73 6.93 -10.77
CA ASP A 220 -7.35 8.25 -10.70
C ASP A 220 -8.28 8.37 -9.48
N ALA A 221 -8.99 7.30 -9.11
CA ALA A 221 -9.78 7.27 -7.89
C ALA A 221 -8.90 7.47 -6.65
N TRP A 222 -7.73 6.81 -6.59
CA TRP A 222 -6.76 7.01 -5.53
C TRP A 222 -6.17 8.42 -5.52
N ASN A 223 -5.80 8.94 -6.70
CA ASN A 223 -5.25 10.29 -6.83
C ASN A 223 -6.27 11.33 -6.34
N ARG A 224 -7.54 11.21 -6.73
CA ARG A 224 -8.62 12.05 -6.21
C ARG A 224 -8.79 11.88 -4.71
N ALA A 225 -8.77 10.66 -4.20
CA ALA A 225 -8.97 10.40 -2.78
C ALA A 225 -7.86 11.01 -1.90
N ILE A 226 -6.63 11.09 -2.41
CA ILE A 226 -5.45 11.51 -1.65
C ILE A 226 -5.12 12.99 -1.88
N PHE A 227 -5.12 13.46 -3.13
CA PHE A 227 -4.48 14.74 -3.49
C PHE A 227 -5.45 15.90 -3.74
N SER A 228 -6.78 15.68 -3.75
CA SER A 228 -7.80 16.68 -4.13
C SER A 228 -7.72 18.03 -3.39
N ASP A 229 -7.14 18.04 -2.20
CA ASP A 229 -7.10 19.16 -1.26
C ASP A 229 -5.66 19.44 -0.77
N VAL A 230 -4.67 18.90 -1.47
CA VAL A 230 -3.26 19.14 -1.19
C VAL A 230 -2.82 20.42 -1.89
N VAL A 231 -2.31 21.37 -1.10
CA VAL A 231 -1.69 22.58 -1.64
C VAL A 231 -0.23 22.27 -1.94
N TYR A 232 0.12 22.25 -3.23
CA TYR A 232 1.49 22.15 -3.69
C TYR A 232 2.08 23.56 -3.76
N ASP A 233 3.20 23.76 -3.07
CA ASP A 233 3.95 24.99 -3.17
C ASP A 233 4.89 24.87 -4.37
N LEU A 234 4.41 25.30 -5.54
CA LEU A 234 5.20 25.35 -6.76
C LEU A 234 6.08 26.62 -6.83
N SER A 235 6.14 27.42 -5.75
CA SER A 235 6.90 28.68 -5.73
C SER A 235 8.36 28.54 -5.32
N ASP A 236 8.77 27.36 -4.85
CA ASP A 236 10.19 27.02 -4.60
C ASP A 236 10.92 26.53 -5.87
N ASP A 237 10.26 26.52 -7.04
CA ASP A 237 10.93 26.30 -8.35
C ASP A 237 11.71 27.55 -8.85
N GLU A 238 11.98 28.52 -7.95
CA GLU A 238 12.92 29.64 -8.16
C GLU A 238 14.34 29.35 -7.65
N ASP A 239 14.72 28.09 -7.38
CA ASP A 239 16.13 27.69 -7.50
C ASP A 239 16.46 27.50 -8.99
N SER A 240 16.54 28.62 -9.71
CA SER A 240 17.08 28.65 -11.06
C SER A 240 18.58 28.32 -11.06
N ASP A 241 18.98 27.63 -12.13
CA ASP A 241 20.33 27.60 -12.68
C ASP A 241 21.27 26.48 -12.22
N ARG A 242 20.90 25.27 -12.62
CA ARG A 242 21.68 24.56 -13.66
C ARG A 242 20.79 23.52 -14.33
N GLU A 243 20.08 23.94 -15.37
CA GLU A 243 19.61 23.00 -16.39
C GLU A 243 20.88 22.39 -17.01
N GLU A 244 21.38 21.30 -16.42
CA GLU A 244 22.43 20.54 -17.08
C GLU A 244 21.83 20.10 -18.41
N ASP A 245 22.43 20.62 -19.50
CA ASP A 245 22.06 20.26 -20.86
C ASP A 245 21.89 18.73 -20.92
N VAL A 246 20.63 18.31 -21.04
CA VAL A 246 20.23 16.91 -20.97
C VAL A 246 20.99 16.11 -22.04
N ASP A 247 21.34 16.74 -23.16
CA ASP A 247 22.11 16.12 -24.23
C ASP A 247 23.60 16.00 -23.87
N ALA A 248 24.16 16.96 -23.11
CA ALA A 248 25.50 16.83 -22.53
C ALA A 248 25.57 15.69 -21.48
N VAL A 249 24.53 15.52 -20.65
CA VAL A 249 24.44 14.40 -19.70
C VAL A 249 24.35 13.07 -20.44
N LYS A 250 23.47 12.96 -21.45
CA LYS A 250 23.37 11.76 -22.30
C LYS A 250 24.70 11.44 -23.00
N ALA A 251 25.40 12.44 -23.52
CA ALA A 251 26.70 12.25 -24.18
C ALA A 251 27.75 11.69 -23.22
N ARG A 252 27.84 12.20 -21.98
CA ARG A 252 28.74 11.66 -20.95
C ARG A 252 28.45 10.19 -20.64
N TYR A 253 27.17 9.82 -20.52
CA TYR A 253 26.77 8.44 -20.28
C TYR A 253 27.04 7.54 -21.49
N ALA A 254 26.86 8.02 -22.72
CA ALA A 254 27.21 7.27 -23.92
C ALA A 254 28.71 6.94 -23.97
N THR A 255 29.57 7.92 -23.65
CA THR A 255 31.02 7.73 -23.56
C THR A 255 31.38 6.73 -22.46
N PHE A 256 30.79 6.86 -21.27
CA PHE A 256 31.03 5.93 -20.16
C PHE A 256 30.65 4.48 -20.52
N ILE A 257 29.53 4.28 -21.23
CA ILE A 257 29.09 2.96 -21.68
C ILE A 257 30.06 2.39 -22.73
N ALA A 258 30.54 3.22 -23.67
CA ALA A 258 31.50 2.81 -24.68
C ALA A 258 32.85 2.37 -24.07
N ASP A 259 33.39 3.15 -23.14
CA ASP A 259 34.62 2.81 -22.41
C ASP A 259 34.48 1.52 -21.61
N LYS A 260 33.32 1.34 -20.96
CA LYS A 260 33.04 0.11 -20.19
C LYS A 260 32.98 -1.11 -21.10
N ARG A 261 32.40 -0.99 -22.30
CA ARG A 261 32.38 -2.07 -23.32
C ARG A 261 33.78 -2.41 -23.81
N ALA A 262 34.59 -1.40 -24.15
CA ALA A 262 35.96 -1.59 -24.63
C ALA A 262 36.86 -2.29 -23.59
N ARG A 263 36.69 -1.98 -22.30
CA ARG A 263 37.44 -2.64 -21.21
C ARG A 263 37.06 -4.11 -21.06
N VAL A 264 35.76 -4.43 -21.15
CA VAL A 264 35.28 -5.83 -21.11
C VAL A 264 35.78 -6.61 -22.33
N GLU A 265 35.80 -6.00 -23.51
CA GLU A 265 36.34 -6.63 -24.72
C GLU A 265 37.86 -6.87 -24.62
N GLN A 266 38.62 -5.95 -24.03
CA GLN A 266 40.05 -6.15 -23.77
C GLN A 266 40.31 -7.25 -22.74
N GLU A 267 39.50 -7.34 -21.68
CA GLU A 267 39.60 -8.41 -20.66
C GLU A 267 39.19 -9.78 -21.20
N LEU A 268 38.30 -9.85 -22.20
CA LEU A 268 37.91 -11.08 -22.88
C LEU A 268 38.92 -11.51 -23.95
N ALA A 269 39.75 -10.59 -24.45
CA ALA A 269 40.79 -10.85 -25.44
C ALA A 269 42.16 -11.20 -24.81
N SER A 270 42.31 -11.08 -23.49
CA SER A 270 43.49 -11.47 -22.70
C SER A 270 43.28 -12.81 -21.99
#